data_AF-A0A7J0BRA7-F1
#
_entry.id   AF-A0A7J0BRA7-F1
#
_cell.length_a   1.000
_cell.length_b   1.000
_cell.length_c   1.000
_cell.angle_alpha   90.00
_cell.angle_beta   90.00
_cell.angle_gamma   90.00
#
_symmetry.space_group_name_H-M   'P 1'
#
loop_
_entity.id
_entity.type
_entity.pdbx_description
1 polymer ?
#
loop_
_entity_poly.entity_id
_entity_poly.type
_entity_poly.pdbx_seq_one_letter_code
_entity_poly.pdbx_strand_id
1 'polypeptide(L)'
;MTKTGKRKLELPITPEEVPAVLKQLGEQVEAGVLSLGGKEIAVDEYDTFSVSFRQSKSGMRLRLKVKYAKPGEEADDQDDSDE
;
A
#
# COMPACT_ATOMS: atom_id res chain seq x y z
N MET A 1 -4.02 -17.78 -16.28
CA MET A 1 -2.99 -17.20 -15.40
C MET A 1 -3.48 -15.83 -14.99
N THR A 2 -3.87 -15.65 -13.72
CA THR A 2 -4.23 -14.34 -13.16
C THR A 2 -2.98 -13.48 -13.08
N LYS A 3 -3.04 -12.24 -13.60
CA LYS A 3 -1.94 -11.28 -13.41
C LYS A 3 -2.12 -10.62 -12.05
N THR A 4 -1.09 -10.68 -11.21
CA THR A 4 -1.09 -10.01 -9.90
C THR A 4 -0.57 -8.59 -10.08
N GLY A 5 -1.38 -7.59 -9.74
CA GLY A 5 -0.97 -6.20 -9.67
C GLY A 5 -0.26 -5.92 -8.33
N LYS A 6 0.77 -5.05 -8.34
CA LYS A 6 1.47 -4.59 -7.15
C LYS A 6 1.45 -3.06 -7.09
N ARG A 7 1.12 -2.49 -5.94
CA ARG A 7 1.24 -1.05 -5.66
C ARG A 7 2.11 -0.85 -4.41
N LYS A 8 3.06 0.08 -4.48
CA LYS A 8 3.94 0.47 -3.37
C LYS A 8 3.85 1.99 -3.21
N LEU A 9 3.71 2.43 -1.97
CA LEU A 9 3.71 3.84 -1.59
C LEU A 9 4.69 4.03 -0.45
N GLU A 10 5.52 5.06 -0.53
CA GLU A 10 6.48 5.41 0.52
C GLU A 10 6.38 6.90 0.83
N LEU A 11 6.06 7.23 2.08
CA LEU A 11 5.82 8.59 2.53
C LEU A 11 6.67 8.89 3.77
N PRO A 12 7.20 10.11 3.91
CA PRO A 12 7.71 10.56 5.20
C PRO A 12 6.56 10.63 6.21
N ILE A 13 6.81 10.20 7.45
CA ILE A 13 5.84 10.26 8.54
C ILE A 13 6.57 10.57 9.84
N THR A 14 5.95 11.32 10.74
CA THR A 14 6.46 11.48 12.12
C THR A 14 5.92 10.39 13.04
N PRO A 15 6.60 10.05 14.15
CA PRO A 15 6.10 9.05 15.10
C PRO A 15 4.71 9.39 15.66
N GLU A 16 4.40 10.67 15.80
CA GLU A 16 3.12 11.17 16.32
C GLU A 16 1.95 10.95 15.33
N GLU A 17 2.24 10.90 14.04
CA GLU A 17 1.25 10.66 12.98
C GLU A 17 0.92 9.18 12.79
N VAL A 18 1.78 8.26 13.26
CA VAL A 18 1.63 6.81 13.06
C VAL A 18 0.27 6.27 13.53
N PRO A 19 -0.24 6.60 14.74
CA PRO A 19 -1.53 6.09 15.19
C PRO A 19 -2.69 6.56 14.32
N ALA A 20 -2.66 7.82 13.88
CA ALA A 20 -3.69 8.39 13.02
C ALA A 20 -3.72 7.70 11.64
N VAL A 21 -2.53 7.45 11.07
CA VAL A 21 -2.42 6.77 9.78
C VAL A 21 -2.87 5.30 9.87
N LEU A 22 -2.49 4.59 10.94
CA LEU A 22 -2.94 3.22 11.15
C LEU A 22 -4.47 3.14 11.31
N LYS A 23 -5.07 4.10 12.02
CA LYS A 23 -6.52 4.17 12.18
C LYS A 23 -7.21 4.38 10.82
N GLN A 24 -6.77 5.37 10.04
CA GLN A 24 -7.32 5.61 8.69
C GLN A 24 -7.18 4.41 7.76
N LEU A 25 -6.03 3.71 7.80
CA LEU A 25 -5.83 2.50 7.01
C LEU A 25 -6.81 1.39 7.42
N GLY A 26 -7.05 1.23 8.73
CA GLY A 26 -8.03 0.27 9.24
C GLY A 26 -9.44 0.56 8.75
N GLU A 27 -9.89 1.82 8.83
CA GLU A 27 -11.20 2.26 8.35
C GLU A 27 -11.36 2.03 6.84
N GLN A 28 -10.30 2.28 6.05
CA GLN A 28 -10.29 2.04 4.60
C GLN A 28 -10.37 0.55 4.23
N VAL A 29 -9.65 -0.30 4.98
CA VAL A 29 -9.72 -1.76 4.79
C VAL A 29 -11.11 -2.28 5.14
N GLU A 30 -11.71 -1.80 6.23
CA GLU A 30 -13.09 -2.16 6.61
C GLU A 30 -14.12 -1.73 5.57
N ALA A 31 -13.93 -0.55 4.97
CA ALA A 31 -14.77 -0.04 3.90
C ALA A 31 -14.58 -0.77 2.55
N GLY A 32 -13.59 -1.67 2.43
CA GLY A 32 -13.28 -2.34 1.17
C GLY A 32 -12.76 -1.37 0.10
N VAL A 33 -12.19 -0.22 0.50
CA VAL A 33 -11.60 0.75 -0.43
C VAL A 33 -10.31 1.32 0.17
N LEU A 34 -9.18 1.04 -0.46
CA LEU A 34 -7.88 1.62 -0.09
C LEU A 34 -7.57 2.81 -1.00
N SER A 35 -7.42 3.99 -0.39
CA SER A 35 -7.00 5.21 -1.08
C SER A 35 -5.49 5.40 -0.90
N LEU A 36 -4.71 5.19 -1.97
CA LEU A 36 -3.25 5.29 -1.94
C LEU A 36 -2.77 6.32 -2.97
N GLY A 37 -2.21 7.43 -2.49
CA GLY A 37 -1.60 8.45 -3.35
C GLY A 37 -2.57 9.08 -4.36
N GLY A 38 -3.84 9.23 -3.98
CA GLY A 38 -4.90 9.76 -4.85
C GLY A 38 -5.48 8.74 -5.84
N LYS A 39 -5.11 7.46 -5.72
CA LYS A 39 -5.72 6.36 -6.47
C LYS A 39 -6.50 5.48 -5.49
N GLU A 40 -7.78 5.30 -5.78
CA GLU A 40 -8.64 4.36 -5.08
C GLU A 40 -8.45 2.95 -5.64
N ILE A 41 -8.29 1.99 -4.74
CA ILE A 41 -8.24 0.58 -5.06
C ILE A 41 -9.45 -0.03 -4.38
N ALA A 42 -10.35 -0.62 -5.15
CA ALA A 42 -11.42 -1.47 -4.61
C ALA A 42 -10.78 -2.75 -4.06
N VAL A 43 -11.05 -3.02 -2.79
CA VAL A 43 -10.44 -4.05 -1.96
C VAL A 43 -11.50 -5.14 -1.89
N ASP A 44 -11.68 -5.86 -3.02
CA ASP A 44 -12.48 -7.09 -3.11
C ASP A 44 -11.58 -8.34 -3.30
N GLU A 45 -10.41 -8.20 -3.95
CA GLU A 45 -9.50 -9.32 -4.29
C GLU A 45 -8.01 -9.00 -4.05
N TYR A 46 -7.63 -8.73 -2.80
CA TYR A 46 -6.24 -8.51 -2.40
C TYR A 46 -5.61 -9.82 -1.91
N ASP A 47 -4.45 -10.13 -2.47
CA ASP A 47 -3.66 -11.31 -2.14
C ASP A 47 -2.71 -11.02 -0.96
N THR A 48 -2.20 -9.78 -0.87
CA THR A 48 -1.33 -9.38 0.25
C THR A 48 -1.42 -7.88 0.54
N PHE A 49 -1.61 -7.52 1.81
CA PHE A 49 -1.48 -6.15 2.30
C PHE A 49 -0.33 -6.07 3.32
N SER A 50 0.58 -5.11 3.17
CA SER A 50 1.72 -4.93 4.07
C SER A 50 1.94 -3.46 4.41
N VAL A 51 2.00 -3.18 5.70
CA VAL A 51 2.36 -1.88 6.28
C VAL A 51 3.71 -2.05 6.96
N SER A 52 4.65 -1.15 6.70
CA SER A 52 5.95 -1.16 7.35
C SER A 52 6.37 0.25 7.71
N PHE A 53 6.87 0.43 8.93
CA PHE A 53 7.47 1.68 9.36
C PHE A 53 8.97 1.47 9.48
N ARG A 54 9.75 2.36 8.86
CA ARG A 54 11.21 2.29 8.91
C ARG A 54 11.77 3.62 9.35
N GLN A 55 12.51 3.62 10.47
CA GLN A 55 13.31 4.76 10.87
C GLN A 55 14.58 4.79 10.01
N SER A 56 14.84 5.92 9.37
CA SER A 56 16.02 6.16 8.53
C SER A 56 16.78 7.39 9.03
N LYS A 57 18.00 7.62 8.52
CA LYS A 57 18.77 8.83 8.86
C LYS A 57 18.05 10.13 8.50
N SER A 58 17.12 10.08 7.54
CA SER A 58 16.33 11.22 7.07
C SER A 58 14.96 11.33 7.76
N GLY A 59 14.70 10.51 8.79
CA GLY A 59 13.41 10.47 9.49
C GLY A 59 12.68 9.13 9.33
N MET A 60 11.48 9.06 9.91
CA MET A 60 10.63 7.87 9.84
C MET A 60 9.85 7.86 8.52
N ARG A 61 9.73 6.68 7.91
CA ARG A 61 9.02 6.48 6.65
C ARG A 61 8.00 5.38 6.80
N LEU A 62 6.82 5.61 6.27
CA LEU A 62 5.78 4.62 6.08
C LEU A 62 5.93 4.02 4.68
N ARG A 63 5.97 2.69 4.60
CA ARG A 63 5.92 1.91 3.36
C ARG A 63 4.65 1.08 3.37
N LEU A 64 3.80 1.30 2.38
CA LEU A 64 2.58 0.55 2.12
C LEU A 64 2.78 -0.28 0.84
N LYS A 65 2.52 -1.58 0.90
CA LYS A 65 2.59 -2.48 -0.25
C LYS A 65 1.30 -3.29 -0.33
N VAL A 66 0.65 -3.26 -1.50
CA VAL A 66 -0.58 -4.01 -1.77
C VAL A 66 -0.36 -4.85 -3.02
N LYS A 67 -0.65 -6.15 -2.92
CA LYS A 67 -0.78 -7.08 -4.04
C LYS A 67 -2.24 -7.45 -4.21
N TYR A 68 -2.73 -7.40 -5.44
CA TYR A 68 -4.13 -7.66 -5.76
C TYR A 68 -4.24 -8.44 -7.06
N ALA A 69 -5.25 -9.29 -7.17
CA ALA A 69 -5.56 -9.94 -8.43
C ALA A 69 -6.18 -8.88 -9.36
N LYS A 70 -5.63 -8.72 -10.58
CA LYS A 70 -6.29 -7.92 -11.61
C LYS A 70 -7.01 -8.84 -12.59
N PRO A 71 -8.35 -8.78 -12.71
CA PRO A 71 -9.01 -9.27 -13.90
C PRO A 71 -8.74 -8.27 -15.05
N GLY A 72 -7.89 -8.66 -16.00
CA GLY A 72 -7.88 -8.10 -17.36
C GLY A 72 -7.14 -6.79 -17.64
N GLU A 73 -6.67 -6.03 -16.64
CA GLU A 73 -6.01 -4.73 -16.89
C GLU A 73 -4.49 -4.81 -16.70
N GLU A 74 -3.73 -4.11 -17.56
CA GLU A 74 -2.27 -4.14 -17.60
C GLU A 74 -1.68 -3.93 -16.21
N ALA A 75 -0.84 -4.88 -15.80
CA ALA A 75 -0.05 -4.77 -14.59
C ALA A 75 0.90 -3.59 -14.82
N ASP A 76 0.72 -2.53 -14.04
CA ASP A 76 1.71 -1.47 -13.89
C ASP A 76 2.84 -2.08 -13.07
N ASP A 77 3.64 -2.91 -13.75
CA ASP A 77 4.81 -3.60 -13.20
C ASP A 77 5.91 -2.55 -13.02
N GLN A 78 5.76 -1.71 -11.99
CA GLN A 78 6.91 -1.05 -11.40
C GLN A 78 7.67 -2.12 -10.63
N ASP A 79 8.48 -2.82 -11.42
CA ASP A 79 9.68 -3.55 -11.06
C ASP A 79 10.30 -2.95 -9.79
N ASP A 80 10.25 -3.71 -8.70
CA ASP A 80 11.07 -3.48 -7.53
C ASP A 80 11.94 -4.74 -7.51
N SER A 81 12.92 -4.78 -8.41
CA SER A 81 14.10 -5.63 -8.29
C SER A 81 14.67 -5.43 -6.89
N ASP A 82 14.34 -6.35 -5.98
CA ASP A 82 14.94 -6.49 -4.66
C ASP A 82 16.20 -7.32 -4.91
N GLU A 83 17.33 -6.64 -5.09
CA GLU A 83 18.69 -7.22 -4.99
C GLU A 83 19.03 -7.51 -3.52
#